data_AF-A0AAD9PI93-F1
#
_entry.id   AF-A0AAD9PI93-F1
#
_cell.length_a   1.000
_cell.length_b   1.000
_cell.length_c   1.000
_cell.angle_alpha   90.00
_cell.angle_beta   90.00
_cell.angle_gamma   90.00
#
_symmetry.space_group_name_H-M   'P 1'
#
loop_
_entity.id
_entity.type
_entity.pdbx_description
1 polymer ?
#
loop_
_entity_poly.entity_id
_entity_poly.type
_entity_poly.pdbx_seq_one_letter_code
_entity_poly.pdbx_strand_id
1 'polypeptide(L)'
;MHSLIDPSLGLCESQRSKEYNGDEKLVERSVNNLEWTDSGSTLAVVEDARCPHHFSLPIQYFCLDYCNGEGCFCSECALTKHANCDVRTLREAHSVVISSVVCKWANQLAARLENLRIVFAQQLQDKREEWTTRLQESHASLYRVTNDMDASLCEMEASLVKWLSDLHQEFMHDLEAIKTKTMSVIDSYAKNATTLRQQRRLSHTDLLLFYNANYANLRQMLLGLTPRDSERVAQAECKHLKDKIEAMNKCALQVTETLAKLDQNIRNYGQVPTAPVSTPM
;
A
#
# COMPACT_ATOMS: atom_id res chain seq x y z
N MET A 1 22.93 -11.21 -22.28
CA MET A 1 22.23 -10.16 -23.04
C MET A 1 21.35 -9.40 -22.06
N HIS A 2 21.52 -8.07 -22.01
CA HIS A 2 20.96 -7.09 -21.04
C HIS A 2 21.47 -7.26 -19.60
N SER A 3 22.51 -6.55 -19.14
CA SER A 3 22.69 -5.09 -18.96
C SER A 3 21.92 -4.55 -17.75
N LEU A 4 22.66 -4.40 -16.65
CA LEU A 4 22.78 -3.21 -15.79
C LEU A 4 21.50 -2.45 -15.44
N ILE A 5 21.10 -2.51 -14.17
CA ILE A 5 20.46 -1.38 -13.48
C ILE A 5 21.34 -1.02 -12.28
N ASP A 6 21.98 0.12 -12.46
CA ASP A 6 22.81 0.90 -11.53
C ASP A 6 21.96 1.41 -10.34
N PRO A 7 22.34 1.22 -9.07
CA PRO A 7 21.77 1.97 -7.95
C PRO A 7 22.61 3.22 -7.71
N SER A 8 22.66 4.10 -8.71
CA SER A 8 23.27 5.43 -8.62
C SER A 8 22.25 6.50 -9.02
N LEU A 9 21.17 6.61 -8.24
CA LEU A 9 20.44 7.87 -8.12
C LEU A 9 20.95 8.62 -6.91
N GLY A 10 22.10 9.27 -7.13
CA GLY A 10 22.48 10.43 -6.35
C GLY A 10 21.64 11.65 -6.74
N LEU A 11 21.69 12.61 -5.81
CA LEU A 11 21.41 14.04 -5.96
C LEU A 11 19.94 14.48 -5.82
N CYS A 12 19.61 14.84 -4.57
CA CYS A 12 19.44 16.27 -4.28
C CYS A 12 19.72 16.56 -2.80
N GLU A 13 21.00 16.55 -2.42
CA GLU A 13 21.46 17.42 -1.36
C GLU A 13 21.56 18.86 -1.89
N SER A 14 21.15 19.80 -1.05
CA SER A 14 21.38 21.24 -1.17
C SER A 14 20.60 21.99 -2.26
N GLN A 15 19.36 22.35 -1.93
CA GLN A 15 18.89 23.70 -2.23
C GLN A 15 18.34 24.33 -0.95
N ARG A 16 19.21 25.14 -0.33
CA ARG A 16 18.88 26.30 0.50
C ARG A 16 17.65 26.12 1.39
N SER A 17 17.92 25.74 2.63
CA SER A 17 17.33 26.43 3.78
C SER A 17 17.69 27.91 3.65
N LYS A 18 16.96 28.65 2.80
CA LYS A 18 16.72 30.05 3.12
C LYS A 18 15.94 29.96 4.41
N GLU A 19 16.62 30.22 5.52
CA GLU A 19 15.99 30.85 6.67
C GLU A 19 15.08 31.94 6.08
N TYR A 20 13.80 31.62 5.97
CA TYR A 20 12.79 32.63 5.87
C TYR A 20 12.78 33.21 7.28
N ASN A 21 13.70 34.14 7.53
CA ASN A 21 13.51 35.18 8.52
C ASN A 21 12.24 35.88 8.09
N GLY A 22 11.11 35.31 8.50
CA GLY A 22 9.82 35.92 8.55
C GLY A 22 9.81 36.99 9.63
N ASP A 23 10.80 37.88 9.61
CA ASP A 23 10.55 39.30 9.80
C ASP A 23 9.76 39.77 8.55
N GLU A 24 8.60 39.14 8.31
CA GLU A 24 7.49 39.91 7.78
C GLU A 24 7.24 40.91 8.89
N LYS A 25 7.87 42.09 8.77
CA LYS A 25 7.43 43.30 9.44
C LYS A 25 5.92 43.22 9.43
N LEU A 26 5.35 42.93 10.60
CA LEU A 26 3.94 43.10 10.86
C LEU A 26 3.71 44.55 10.51
N VAL A 27 3.25 44.78 9.28
CA VAL A 27 2.70 46.06 8.89
C VAL A 27 1.38 46.10 9.65
N GLU A 28 1.49 46.41 10.94
CA GLU A 28 0.44 46.93 11.79
C GLU A 28 0.04 48.27 11.16
N ARG A 29 -0.63 48.21 10.01
CA ARG A 29 -1.56 49.25 9.64
C ARG A 29 -2.80 48.96 10.45
N SER A 30 -2.72 49.33 11.73
CA SER A 30 -3.93 49.63 12.49
C SER A 30 -4.80 50.48 11.57
N VAL A 31 -6.03 50.06 11.32
CA VAL A 31 -6.99 50.82 10.49
C VAL A 31 -7.17 52.25 11.07
N ASN A 32 -6.81 52.43 12.34
CA ASN A 32 -6.74 53.68 13.07
C ASN A 32 -5.61 54.64 12.64
N ASN A 33 -4.58 54.17 11.93
CA ASN A 33 -3.46 55.00 11.45
C ASN A 33 -3.55 55.37 9.96
N LEU A 34 -4.61 54.96 9.26
CA LEU A 34 -4.95 55.67 8.04
C LEU A 34 -5.53 57.02 8.47
N GLU A 35 -4.83 58.11 8.16
CA GLU A 35 -5.30 59.49 8.26
C GLU A 35 -6.52 59.70 7.35
N TRP A 36 -7.65 59.07 7.68
CA TRP A 36 -8.93 59.29 7.00
C TRP A 36 -9.50 60.67 7.34
N THR A 37 -9.01 61.28 8.42
CA THR A 37 -9.57 62.49 9.02
C THR A 37 -8.59 63.64 9.20
N ASP A 38 -7.29 63.46 8.91
CA ASP A 38 -6.30 64.52 9.16
C ASP A 38 -5.28 64.72 8.04
N SER A 39 -5.74 64.56 6.81
CA SER A 39 -5.04 65.18 5.70
C SER A 39 -5.74 66.51 5.39
N GLY A 40 -5.07 67.60 5.77
CA GLY A 40 -5.14 68.88 5.03
C GLY A 40 -4.77 68.75 3.54
N SER A 41 -4.66 67.52 3.02
CA SER A 41 -4.81 67.25 1.60
C SER A 41 -6.26 67.55 1.24
N THR A 42 -6.42 68.67 0.55
CA THR A 42 -7.47 68.93 -0.43
C THR A 42 -8.23 67.65 -0.78
N LEU A 43 -9.32 67.37 -0.05
CA LEU A 43 -10.41 66.51 -0.50
C LEU A 43 -10.70 67.04 -1.89
N ALA A 44 -10.23 66.31 -2.93
CA ALA A 44 -10.03 66.85 -4.27
C ALA A 44 -11.20 67.78 -4.55
N VAL A 45 -10.94 69.09 -4.48
CA VAL A 45 -12.05 70.03 -4.38
C VAL A 45 -12.63 69.97 -5.76
N VAL A 46 -13.70 69.20 -5.92
CA VAL A 46 -14.46 69.17 -7.16
C VAL A 46 -15.21 70.49 -7.12
N GLU A 47 -14.48 71.58 -7.35
CA GLU A 47 -14.96 72.95 -7.19
C GLU A 47 -16.17 73.21 -8.09
N ASP A 48 -16.41 72.34 -9.09
CA ASP A 48 -17.54 72.41 -10.00
C ASP A 48 -18.29 71.08 -10.24
N ALA A 49 -18.45 70.23 -9.21
CA ALA A 49 -19.42 69.14 -9.32
C ALA A 49 -20.85 69.72 -9.40
N ARG A 50 -21.41 69.80 -10.60
CA ARG A 50 -22.78 70.28 -10.82
C ARG A 50 -23.77 69.14 -10.69
N CYS A 51 -24.97 69.47 -10.19
CA CYS A 51 -26.03 68.49 -10.13
C CYS A 51 -26.45 68.08 -11.56
N PRO A 52 -26.57 66.78 -11.85
CA PRO A 52 -26.99 66.31 -13.18
C PRO A 52 -28.42 66.76 -13.54
N HIS A 53 -29.25 67.08 -12.55
CA HIS A 53 -30.62 67.57 -12.75
C HIS A 53 -30.72 69.10 -12.76
N HIS A 54 -29.82 69.79 -12.05
CA HIS A 54 -29.81 71.25 -11.93
C HIS A 54 -28.38 71.76 -12.17
N PHE A 55 -28.01 71.87 -13.45
CA PHE A 55 -26.63 72.11 -13.89
C PHE A 55 -26.04 73.46 -13.42
N SER A 56 -26.89 74.41 -13.04
CA SER A 56 -26.50 75.70 -12.45
C SER A 56 -26.12 75.60 -10.97
N LEU A 57 -26.48 74.50 -10.29
CA LEU A 57 -26.30 74.35 -8.86
C LEU A 57 -25.19 73.35 -8.53
N PRO A 58 -24.31 73.69 -7.56
CA PRO A 58 -23.30 72.76 -7.07
C PRO A 58 -23.91 71.64 -6.23
N ILE A 59 -23.25 70.49 -6.23
CA ILE A 59 -23.53 69.39 -5.31
C ILE A 59 -23.02 69.77 -3.91
N GLN A 60 -23.89 69.73 -2.91
CA GLN A 60 -23.59 70.19 -1.54
C GLN A 60 -24.14 69.28 -0.45
N TYR A 61 -25.01 68.34 -0.82
CA TYR A 61 -25.71 67.47 0.10
C TYR A 61 -25.53 66.00 -0.27
N PHE A 62 -25.69 65.14 0.73
CA PHE A 62 -25.65 63.70 0.59
C PHE A 62 -26.84 63.05 1.31
N CYS A 63 -27.44 62.04 0.69
CA CYS A 63 -28.54 61.26 1.27
C CYS A 63 -27.97 59.97 1.86
N LEU A 64 -28.00 59.84 3.19
CA LEU A 64 -27.49 58.65 3.88
C LEU A 64 -28.31 57.39 3.57
N ASP A 65 -29.61 57.56 3.29
CA ASP A 65 -30.52 56.46 2.94
C ASP A 65 -30.40 55.97 1.48
N TYR A 66 -29.54 56.62 0.68
CA TYR A 66 -29.31 56.28 -0.74
C TYR A 66 -30.61 56.15 -1.57
N CYS A 67 -31.58 57.02 -1.31
CA CYS A 67 -32.84 57.08 -2.04
C CYS A 67 -32.58 57.23 -3.56
N ASN A 68 -33.18 56.38 -4.39
CA ASN A 68 -33.12 56.44 -5.86
C ASN A 68 -31.73 56.27 -6.52
N GLY A 69 -30.73 55.75 -5.81
CA GLY A 69 -29.41 55.46 -6.38
C GLY A 69 -28.49 56.67 -6.57
N GLU A 70 -28.93 57.87 -6.15
CA GLU A 70 -28.15 59.11 -6.21
C GLU A 70 -27.72 59.51 -4.79
N GLY A 71 -26.40 59.44 -4.52
CA GLY A 71 -25.85 59.74 -3.20
C GLY A 71 -25.65 61.23 -2.94
N CYS A 72 -25.12 61.98 -3.93
CA CYS A 72 -24.77 63.39 -3.80
C CYS A 72 -25.65 64.28 -4.69
N PHE A 73 -26.15 65.41 -4.19
CA PHE A 73 -27.06 66.29 -4.93
C PHE A 73 -27.00 67.76 -4.50
N CYS A 74 -27.66 68.64 -5.26
CA CYS A 74 -27.80 70.07 -4.96
C CYS A 74 -28.98 70.37 -4.03
N SER A 75 -29.08 71.62 -3.59
CA SER A 75 -30.16 72.13 -2.72
C SER A 75 -31.58 71.87 -3.27
N GLU A 76 -31.83 72.04 -4.57
CA GLU A 76 -33.16 71.81 -5.15
C GLU A 76 -33.59 70.34 -5.13
N CYS A 77 -32.65 69.42 -5.37
CA CYS A 77 -32.90 67.98 -5.24
C CYS A 77 -33.17 67.58 -3.78
N ALA A 78 -32.53 68.25 -2.81
CA ALA A 78 -32.77 68.03 -1.39
C ALA A 78 -34.22 68.33 -1.00
N LEU A 79 -34.78 69.41 -1.54
CA LEU A 79 -36.15 69.86 -1.24
C LEU A 79 -37.24 69.11 -2.00
N THR A 80 -36.90 68.41 -3.08
CA THR A 80 -37.86 67.75 -3.97
C THR A 80 -37.75 66.24 -3.89
N LYS A 81 -36.71 65.67 -4.49
CA LYS A 81 -36.51 64.22 -4.64
C LYS A 81 -36.11 63.53 -3.33
N HIS A 82 -35.46 64.25 -2.42
CA HIS A 82 -34.97 63.72 -1.13
C HIS A 82 -35.65 64.34 0.09
N ALA A 83 -36.84 64.95 -0.08
CA ALA A 83 -37.54 65.67 0.99
C ALA A 83 -37.84 64.81 2.24
N ASN A 84 -37.93 63.49 2.09
CA ASN A 84 -38.22 62.53 3.15
C ASN A 84 -37.03 61.63 3.52
N CYS A 85 -35.82 61.91 3.03
CA CYS A 85 -34.63 61.11 3.33
C CYS A 85 -33.73 61.80 4.38
N ASP A 86 -32.86 61.06 5.08
CA ASP A 86 -31.84 61.65 5.95
C ASP A 86 -30.73 62.31 5.11
N VAL A 87 -30.89 63.62 4.90
CA VAL A 87 -30.00 64.45 4.11
C VAL A 87 -29.04 65.21 5.02
N ARG A 88 -27.75 65.13 4.71
CA ARG A 88 -26.68 65.85 5.42
C ARG A 88 -25.86 66.69 4.46
N THR A 89 -25.17 67.71 4.97
CA THR A 89 -24.16 68.40 4.17
C THR A 89 -23.03 67.43 3.83
N LEU A 90 -22.31 67.65 2.71
CA LEU A 90 -21.20 66.76 2.32
C LEU A 90 -20.18 66.58 3.44
N ARG A 91 -19.89 67.63 4.21
CA ARG A 91 -18.92 67.58 5.33
C ARG A 91 -19.39 66.66 6.46
N GLU A 92 -20.66 66.74 6.83
CA GLU A 92 -21.26 65.90 7.87
C GLU A 92 -21.45 64.47 7.39
N ALA A 93 -21.88 64.29 6.15
CA ALA A 93 -22.02 62.97 5.54
C ALA A 93 -20.66 62.27 5.40
N HIS A 94 -19.61 63.00 5.06
CA HIS A 94 -18.25 62.47 4.94
C HIS A 94 -17.78 61.83 6.26
N SER A 95 -17.94 62.54 7.38
CA SER A 95 -17.54 61.98 8.68
C SER A 95 -18.38 60.76 9.06
N VAL A 96 -19.69 60.77 8.77
CA VAL A 96 -20.58 59.64 9.02
C VAL A 96 -20.24 58.44 8.14
N VAL A 97 -20.06 58.62 6.84
CA VAL A 97 -19.75 57.53 5.89
C VAL A 97 -18.38 56.92 6.19
N ILE A 98 -17.38 57.74 6.48
CA ILE A 98 -16.06 57.22 6.87
C ILE A 98 -16.17 56.39 8.14
N SER A 99 -16.73 56.96 9.21
CA SER A 99 -16.75 56.30 10.51
C SER A 99 -17.66 55.06 10.56
N SER A 100 -18.86 55.15 9.99
CA SER A 100 -19.89 54.11 10.13
C SER A 100 -19.85 53.03 9.05
N VAL A 101 -19.38 53.37 7.84
CA VAL A 101 -19.34 52.45 6.70
C VAL A 101 -17.90 52.02 6.44
N VAL A 102 -17.02 52.97 6.07
CA VAL A 102 -15.66 52.63 5.60
C VAL A 102 -14.83 51.99 6.70
N CYS A 103 -14.71 52.62 7.87
CA CYS A 103 -13.95 52.08 9.00
C CYS A 103 -14.54 50.76 9.49
N LYS A 104 -15.87 50.63 9.52
CA LYS A 104 -16.55 49.39 9.93
C LYS A 104 -16.20 48.24 8.99
N TRP A 105 -16.30 48.44 7.67
CA TRP A 105 -15.94 47.42 6.69
C TRP A 105 -14.45 47.11 6.68
N ALA A 106 -13.59 48.13 6.80
CA ALA A 106 -12.15 47.95 6.91
C ALA A 106 -11.77 47.07 8.13
N ASN A 107 -12.40 47.32 9.29
CA ASN A 107 -12.19 46.52 10.49
C ASN A 107 -12.68 45.07 10.31
N GLN A 108 -13.85 44.87 9.70
CA GLN A 108 -14.38 43.53 9.42
C GLN A 108 -13.48 42.74 8.45
N LEU A 109 -12.97 43.41 7.41
CA LEU A 109 -12.06 42.80 6.44
C LEU A 109 -10.69 42.50 7.07
N ALA A 110 -10.15 43.40 7.89
CA ALA A 110 -8.91 43.18 8.62
C ALA A 110 -9.00 41.97 9.56
N ALA A 111 -10.08 41.85 10.34
CA ALA A 111 -10.30 40.70 11.20
C ALA A 111 -10.42 39.37 10.42
N ARG A 112 -11.07 39.39 9.25
CA ARG A 112 -11.15 38.21 8.38
C ARG A 112 -9.81 37.84 7.77
N LEU A 113 -9.04 38.84 7.33
CA LEU A 113 -7.70 38.64 6.79
C LEU A 113 -6.78 38.01 7.83
N GLU A 114 -6.87 38.47 9.08
CA GLU A 114 -6.09 37.93 10.19
C GLU A 114 -6.44 36.48 10.50
N ASN A 115 -7.74 36.16 10.60
CA ASN A 115 -8.20 34.78 10.79
C ASN A 115 -7.74 33.85 9.66
N LEU A 116 -7.73 34.32 8.42
CA LEU A 116 -7.23 33.53 7.29
C LEU A 116 -5.71 33.36 7.35
N ARG A 117 -4.97 34.43 7.64
CA ARG A 117 -3.51 34.43 7.61
C ARG A 117 -2.92 33.60 8.74
N ILE A 118 -3.46 33.70 9.94
CA ILE A 118 -2.90 33.01 11.11
C ILE A 118 -3.62 31.70 11.34
N VAL A 119 -4.92 31.76 11.63
CA VAL A 119 -5.65 30.59 12.14
C VAL A 119 -5.80 29.53 11.06
N PHE A 120 -6.26 29.91 9.87
CA PHE A 120 -6.50 28.94 8.80
C PHE A 120 -5.19 28.38 8.22
N ALA A 121 -4.16 29.21 8.05
CA ALA A 121 -2.85 28.75 7.61
C ALA A 121 -2.23 27.76 8.62
N GLN A 122 -2.30 28.06 9.91
CA GLN A 122 -1.82 27.16 10.96
C GLN A 122 -2.62 25.84 10.95
N GLN A 123 -3.95 25.89 10.85
CA GLN A 123 -4.78 24.68 10.77
C GLN A 123 -4.41 23.80 9.56
N LEU A 124 -4.12 24.40 8.41
CA LEU A 124 -3.66 23.66 7.23
C LEU A 124 -2.28 23.03 7.46
N GLN A 125 -1.38 23.74 8.14
CA GLN A 125 -0.07 23.21 8.50
C GLN A 125 -0.18 22.04 9.47
N ASP A 126 -0.99 22.16 10.53
CA ASP A 126 -1.24 21.09 11.50
C ASP A 126 -1.84 19.86 10.80
N LYS A 127 -2.80 20.06 9.89
CA LYS A 127 -3.41 18.97 9.13
C LYS A 127 -2.42 18.28 8.19
N ARG A 128 -1.54 19.04 7.55
CA ARG A 128 -0.47 18.50 6.71
C ARG A 128 0.47 17.63 7.54
N GLU A 129 0.88 18.11 8.72
CA GLU A 129 1.76 17.38 9.62
C GLU A 129 1.09 16.09 10.13
N GLU A 130 -0.17 16.17 10.58
CA GLU A 130 -0.99 15.01 10.98
C GLU A 130 -1.06 13.94 9.87
N TRP A 131 -1.36 14.34 8.63
CA TRP A 131 -1.43 13.42 7.51
C TRP A 131 -0.07 12.85 7.13
N THR A 132 0.99 13.64 7.23
CA THR A 132 2.35 13.17 6.97
C THR A 132 2.77 12.10 7.98
N THR A 133 2.50 12.32 9.27
CA THR A 133 2.79 11.33 10.32
C THR A 133 1.98 10.06 10.11
N ARG A 134 0.67 10.16 9.84
CA ARG A 134 -0.18 8.99 9.55
C ARG A 134 0.29 8.21 8.32
N LEU A 135 0.76 8.90 7.28
CA LEU A 135 1.31 8.26 6.09
C LEU A 135 2.60 7.50 6.42
N GLN A 136 3.49 8.09 7.21
CA GLN A 136 4.72 7.44 7.67
C GLN A 136 4.43 6.20 8.52
N GLU A 137 3.47 6.29 9.45
CA GLU A 137 3.04 5.15 10.27
C GLU A 137 2.44 4.03 9.42
N SER A 138 1.59 4.38 8.44
CA SER A 138 1.02 3.41 7.50
C SER A 138 2.10 2.73 6.66
N HIS A 139 3.06 3.49 6.15
CA HIS A 139 4.19 2.96 5.39
C HIS A 139 5.06 2.03 6.25
N ALA A 140 5.36 2.41 7.49
CA ALA A 140 6.12 1.57 8.43
C ALA A 140 5.37 0.26 8.75
N SER A 141 4.05 0.34 8.94
CA SER A 141 3.22 -0.84 9.19
C SER A 141 3.19 -1.79 7.98
N LEU A 142 3.03 -1.26 6.76
CA LEU A 142 3.09 -2.03 5.52
C LEU A 142 4.45 -2.70 5.33
N TYR A 143 5.53 -1.96 5.58
CA TYR A 143 6.89 -2.50 5.49
C TYR A 143 7.11 -3.65 6.48
N ARG A 144 6.65 -3.51 7.73
CA ARG A 144 6.73 -4.58 8.73
C ARG A 144 5.96 -5.82 8.30
N VAL A 145 4.70 -5.67 7.88
CA VAL A 145 3.87 -6.80 7.43
C VAL A 145 4.51 -7.50 6.23
N THR A 146 5.09 -6.74 5.30
CA THR A 146 5.78 -7.31 4.14
C THR A 146 6.99 -8.15 4.57
N ASN A 147 7.81 -7.64 5.50
CA ASN A 147 8.95 -8.39 6.02
C ASN A 147 8.53 -9.64 6.81
N ASP A 148 7.47 -9.56 7.61
CA ASP A 148 6.95 -10.70 8.37
C ASP A 148 6.42 -11.79 7.41
N MET A 149 5.76 -11.39 6.32
CA MET A 149 5.32 -12.31 5.27
C MET A 149 6.51 -12.95 4.55
N ASP A 150 7.54 -12.17 4.20
CA ASP A 150 8.74 -12.67 3.52
C ASP A 150 9.51 -13.67 4.40
N ALA A 151 9.68 -13.35 5.69
CA ALA A 151 10.29 -14.24 6.66
C ALA A 151 9.50 -15.56 6.80
N SER A 152 8.18 -15.48 6.87
CA SER A 152 7.30 -16.66 6.95
C SER A 152 7.38 -17.53 5.68
N LEU A 153 7.47 -16.91 4.50
CA LEU A 153 7.66 -17.61 3.23
C LEU A 153 9.02 -18.31 3.18
N CYS A 154 10.08 -17.64 3.60
CA CYS A 154 11.43 -18.22 3.68
C CYS A 154 11.49 -19.41 4.65
N GLU A 155 10.85 -19.31 5.82
CA GLU A 155 10.76 -20.43 6.77
C GLU A 155 9.98 -21.62 6.20
N MET A 156 8.85 -21.35 5.53
CA MET A 156 8.07 -22.40 4.85
C MET A 156 8.86 -23.07 3.73
N GLU A 157 9.59 -22.30 2.91
CA GLU A 157 10.46 -22.82 1.86
C GLU A 157 11.55 -23.72 2.46
N ALA A 158 12.27 -23.23 3.47
CA ALA A 158 13.32 -24.00 4.15
C ALA A 158 12.78 -25.31 4.75
N SER A 159 11.60 -25.26 5.36
CA SER A 159 10.92 -26.43 5.92
C SER A 159 10.55 -27.46 4.83
N LEU A 160 10.00 -26.99 3.71
CA LEU A 160 9.66 -27.85 2.56
C LEU A 160 10.89 -28.50 1.94
N VAL A 161 11.96 -27.73 1.74
CA VAL A 161 13.23 -28.24 1.20
C VAL A 161 13.82 -29.30 2.14
N LYS A 162 13.82 -29.05 3.44
CA LYS A 162 14.29 -30.02 4.43
C LYS A 162 13.45 -31.30 4.40
N TRP A 163 12.13 -31.18 4.44
CA TRP A 163 11.22 -32.31 4.39
C TRP A 163 11.42 -33.16 3.11
N LEU A 164 11.61 -32.51 1.97
CA LEU A 164 11.86 -33.18 0.69
C LEU A 164 13.23 -33.90 0.68
N SER A 165 14.24 -33.29 1.28
CA SER A 165 15.56 -33.90 1.46
C SER A 165 15.49 -35.13 2.37
N ASP A 166 14.82 -35.04 3.51
CA ASP A 166 14.65 -36.13 4.46
C ASP A 166 13.93 -37.32 3.80
N LEU A 167 12.84 -37.04 3.06
CA LEU A 167 12.12 -38.05 2.29
C LEU A 167 12.97 -38.70 1.20
N HIS A 168 13.75 -37.91 0.47
CA HIS A 168 14.63 -38.44 -0.57
C HIS A 168 15.68 -39.38 0.04
N GLN A 169 16.24 -39.01 1.19
CA GLN A 169 17.22 -39.82 1.89
C GLN A 169 16.60 -41.13 2.41
N GLU A 170 15.40 -41.09 2.97
CA GLU A 170 14.65 -42.28 3.39
C GLU A 170 14.35 -43.19 2.19
N PHE A 171 13.87 -42.63 1.08
CA PHE A 171 13.60 -43.38 -0.15
C PHE A 171 14.86 -44.06 -0.70
N MET A 172 15.99 -43.35 -0.74
CA MET A 172 17.26 -43.91 -1.19
C MET A 172 17.76 -45.03 -0.27
N HIS A 173 17.56 -44.90 1.04
CA HIS A 173 17.88 -45.95 2.00
C HIS A 173 17.04 -47.21 1.77
N ASP A 174 15.72 -47.05 1.62
CA ASP A 174 14.80 -48.16 1.33
C ASP A 174 15.16 -48.86 0.00
N LEU A 175 15.49 -48.07 -1.03
CA LEU A 175 15.86 -48.60 -2.34
C LEU A 175 17.14 -49.43 -2.26
N GLU A 176 18.17 -48.98 -1.55
CA GLU A 176 19.40 -49.74 -1.37
C GLU A 176 19.17 -50.99 -0.51
N ALA A 177 18.32 -50.93 0.52
CA ALA A 177 17.92 -52.08 1.33
C ALA A 177 17.21 -53.15 0.47
N ILE A 178 16.30 -52.74 -0.40
CA ILE A 178 15.59 -53.64 -1.32
C ILE A 178 16.56 -54.24 -2.35
N LYS A 179 17.46 -53.43 -2.91
CA LYS A 179 18.48 -53.86 -3.86
C LYS A 179 19.43 -54.90 -3.24
N THR A 180 19.96 -54.65 -2.06
CA THR A 180 20.86 -55.58 -1.34
C THR A 180 20.16 -56.89 -1.01
N LYS A 181 18.91 -56.84 -0.51
CA LYS A 181 18.08 -58.03 -0.24
C LYS A 181 17.82 -58.83 -1.52
N THR A 182 17.46 -58.16 -2.61
CA THR A 182 17.20 -58.79 -3.91
C THR A 182 18.46 -59.45 -4.48
N MET A 183 19.62 -58.76 -4.43
CA MET A 183 20.91 -59.33 -4.84
C MET A 183 21.28 -60.56 -4.00
N SER A 184 21.13 -60.50 -2.68
CA SER A 184 21.41 -61.63 -1.79
C SER A 184 20.57 -62.86 -2.14
N VAL A 185 19.29 -62.67 -2.44
CA VAL A 185 18.38 -63.73 -2.85
C VAL A 185 18.83 -64.32 -4.20
N ILE A 186 19.13 -63.48 -5.20
CA ILE A 186 19.60 -63.92 -6.51
C ILE A 186 20.91 -64.73 -6.39
N ASP A 187 21.87 -64.26 -5.60
CA ASP A 187 23.15 -64.94 -5.38
C ASP A 187 22.97 -66.30 -4.69
N SER A 188 22.05 -66.39 -3.73
CA SER A 188 21.70 -67.65 -3.08
C SER A 188 21.13 -68.67 -4.08
N TYR A 189 20.19 -68.24 -4.93
CA TYR A 189 19.65 -69.08 -6.00
C TYR A 189 20.72 -69.50 -7.01
N ALA A 190 21.60 -68.59 -7.42
CA ALA A 190 22.69 -68.87 -8.35
C ALA A 190 23.65 -69.93 -7.77
N LYS A 191 24.06 -69.78 -6.50
CA LYS A 191 24.90 -70.74 -5.78
C LYS A 191 24.24 -72.11 -5.68
N ASN A 192 22.96 -72.15 -5.28
CA ASN A 192 22.22 -73.40 -5.19
C ASN A 192 22.08 -74.10 -6.56
N ALA A 193 21.82 -73.35 -7.62
CA ALA A 193 21.77 -73.87 -8.98
C ALA A 193 23.13 -74.44 -9.44
N THR A 194 24.24 -73.77 -9.11
CA THR A 194 25.58 -74.28 -9.42
C THR A 194 25.89 -75.57 -8.65
N THR A 195 25.57 -75.64 -7.36
CA THR A 195 25.74 -76.85 -6.56
C THR A 195 24.96 -78.01 -7.16
N LEU A 196 23.68 -77.82 -7.47
CA LEU A 196 22.83 -78.84 -8.10
C LEU A 196 23.40 -79.35 -9.44
N ARG A 197 23.93 -78.45 -10.28
CA ARG A 197 24.56 -78.82 -11.56
C ARG A 197 25.84 -79.65 -11.36
N GLN A 198 26.65 -79.30 -10.35
CA GLN A 198 27.89 -80.03 -10.04
C GLN A 198 27.60 -81.43 -9.51
N GLN A 199 26.63 -81.58 -8.61
CA GLN A 199 26.29 -82.88 -8.03
C GLN A 199 25.69 -83.85 -9.05
N ARG A 200 25.10 -83.36 -10.15
CA ARG A 200 24.59 -84.20 -11.25
C ARG A 200 25.67 -85.06 -11.94
N ARG A 201 26.95 -84.82 -11.66
CA ARG A 201 28.10 -85.59 -12.17
C ARG A 201 28.54 -86.73 -11.24
N LEU A 202 27.91 -86.88 -10.07
CA LEU A 202 28.19 -87.94 -9.12
C LEU A 202 27.67 -89.31 -9.58
N SER A 203 28.17 -90.37 -8.96
CA SER A 203 27.61 -91.72 -9.12
C SER A 203 26.18 -91.79 -8.58
N HIS A 204 25.36 -92.72 -9.08
CA HIS A 204 23.96 -92.85 -8.68
C HIS A 204 23.75 -93.01 -7.16
N THR A 205 24.65 -93.73 -6.50
CA THR A 205 24.60 -93.97 -5.05
C THR A 205 24.92 -92.71 -4.25
N ASP A 206 25.94 -91.96 -4.67
CA ASP A 206 26.35 -90.72 -4.02
C ASP A 206 25.32 -89.61 -4.23
N LEU A 207 24.66 -89.61 -5.40
CA LEU A 207 23.57 -88.71 -5.71
C LEU A 207 22.40 -88.92 -4.74
N LEU A 208 22.02 -90.18 -4.46
CA LEU A 208 20.96 -90.53 -3.51
C LEU A 208 21.31 -90.09 -2.07
N LEU A 209 22.56 -90.29 -1.65
CA LEU A 209 23.04 -89.83 -0.34
C LEU A 209 23.01 -88.30 -0.23
N PHE A 210 23.42 -87.59 -1.28
CA PHE A 210 23.36 -86.13 -1.34
C PHE A 210 21.91 -85.62 -1.25
N TYR A 211 20.99 -86.19 -2.03
CA TYR A 211 19.57 -85.80 -2.00
C TYR A 211 18.91 -86.10 -0.65
N ASN A 212 19.27 -87.20 0.01
CA ASN A 212 18.75 -87.55 1.33
C ASN A 212 19.27 -86.58 2.41
N ALA A 213 20.58 -86.30 2.40
CA ALA A 213 21.21 -85.38 3.35
C ALA A 213 20.71 -83.93 3.21
N ASN A 214 20.34 -83.52 1.98
CA ASN A 214 19.87 -82.17 1.68
C ASN A 214 18.36 -82.08 1.45
N TYR A 215 17.62 -83.14 1.79
CA TYR A 215 16.20 -83.28 1.48
C TYR A 215 15.37 -82.07 1.92
N ALA A 216 15.55 -81.60 3.16
CA ALA A 216 14.78 -80.48 3.69
C ALA A 216 15.02 -79.19 2.89
N ASN A 217 16.28 -78.89 2.57
CA ASN A 217 16.67 -77.70 1.82
C ASN A 217 16.19 -77.74 0.36
N LEU A 218 16.33 -78.91 -0.28
CA LEU A 218 15.88 -79.13 -1.66
C LEU A 218 14.35 -79.15 -1.76
N ARG A 219 13.67 -79.75 -0.78
CA ARG A 219 12.21 -79.70 -0.64
C ARG A 219 11.73 -78.28 -0.45
N GLN A 220 12.42 -77.46 0.35
CA GLN A 220 12.10 -76.05 0.56
C GLN A 220 12.30 -75.22 -0.73
N MET A 221 13.33 -75.53 -1.52
CA MET A 221 13.55 -74.94 -2.86
C MET A 221 12.52 -75.37 -3.91
N LEU A 222 12.12 -76.66 -3.94
CA LEU A 222 11.24 -77.24 -4.98
C LEU A 222 9.74 -77.08 -4.69
N LEU A 223 9.29 -77.40 -3.48
CA LEU A 223 7.87 -77.31 -3.09
C LEU A 223 7.49 -75.91 -2.62
N GLY A 224 8.49 -75.14 -2.21
CA GLY A 224 8.24 -73.86 -1.59
C GLY A 224 7.80 -73.97 -0.15
N LEU A 225 8.43 -73.20 0.73
CA LEU A 225 7.77 -71.95 1.07
C LEU A 225 8.07 -70.75 0.15
N THR A 226 8.93 -70.85 -0.88
CA THR A 226 8.58 -70.76 -2.34
C THR A 226 9.74 -70.46 -3.32
N PRO A 227 9.78 -71.12 -4.51
CA PRO A 227 10.48 -70.65 -5.72
C PRO A 227 9.73 -69.48 -6.44
N ARG A 228 8.73 -68.88 -5.78
CA ARG A 228 8.02 -67.64 -6.15
C ARG A 228 8.30 -66.50 -5.17
N ASP A 229 9.07 -66.72 -4.09
CA ASP A 229 9.36 -65.67 -3.10
C ASP A 229 10.30 -64.61 -3.62
N SER A 230 11.28 -64.93 -4.47
CA SER A 230 12.14 -63.90 -5.05
C SER A 230 11.33 -62.92 -5.91
N GLU A 231 10.42 -63.43 -6.73
CA GLU A 231 9.54 -62.61 -7.57
C GLU A 231 8.44 -61.90 -6.74
N ARG A 232 7.84 -62.57 -5.75
CA ARG A 232 6.86 -61.95 -4.84
C ARG A 232 7.47 -60.92 -3.90
N VAL A 233 8.65 -61.17 -3.34
CA VAL A 233 9.39 -60.22 -2.51
C VAL A 233 9.81 -59.05 -3.37
N ALA A 234 10.39 -59.28 -4.55
CA ALA A 234 10.69 -58.19 -5.48
C ALA A 234 9.43 -57.38 -5.85
N GLN A 235 8.30 -58.03 -6.17
CA GLN A 235 7.05 -57.35 -6.49
C GLN A 235 6.43 -56.62 -5.29
N ALA A 236 6.44 -57.20 -4.09
CA ALA A 236 5.86 -56.60 -2.89
C ALA A 236 6.67 -55.40 -2.40
N GLU A 237 8.00 -55.50 -2.41
CA GLU A 237 8.92 -54.42 -2.04
C GLU A 237 8.88 -53.29 -3.09
N CYS A 238 8.82 -53.62 -4.39
CA CYS A 238 8.60 -52.62 -5.44
C CYS A 238 7.22 -51.96 -5.36
N LYS A 239 6.18 -52.69 -4.91
CA LYS A 239 4.85 -52.12 -4.68
C LYS A 239 4.88 -51.11 -3.52
N HIS A 240 5.56 -51.43 -2.42
CA HIS A 240 5.72 -50.50 -1.30
C HIS A 240 6.44 -49.20 -1.72
N LEU A 241 7.51 -49.30 -2.52
CA LEU A 241 8.18 -48.13 -3.11
C LEU A 241 7.24 -47.31 -3.99
N LYS A 242 6.41 -47.98 -4.81
CA LYS A 242 5.42 -47.30 -5.66
C LYS A 242 4.37 -46.55 -4.83
N ASP A 243 3.84 -47.17 -3.77
CA ASP A 243 2.86 -46.56 -2.89
C ASP A 243 3.46 -45.32 -2.16
N LYS A 244 4.74 -45.39 -1.75
CA LYS A 244 5.47 -44.22 -1.21
C LYS A 244 5.62 -43.10 -2.24
N ILE A 245 5.96 -43.41 -3.49
CA ILE A 245 6.07 -42.41 -4.58
C ILE A 245 4.70 -41.75 -4.84
N GLU A 246 3.62 -42.52 -4.87
CA GLU A 246 2.27 -41.98 -5.04
C GLU A 246 1.87 -41.05 -3.89
N ALA A 247 2.21 -41.41 -2.64
CA ALA A 247 2.00 -40.56 -1.48
C ALA A 247 2.80 -39.24 -1.56
N MET A 248 4.07 -39.30 -1.99
CA MET A 248 4.90 -38.11 -2.20
C MET A 248 4.31 -37.20 -3.28
N ASN A 249 3.91 -37.75 -4.43
CA ASN A 249 3.29 -36.99 -5.51
C ASN A 249 1.97 -36.33 -5.06
N LYS A 250 1.16 -37.03 -4.28
CA LYS A 250 -0.08 -36.48 -3.71
C LYS A 250 0.20 -35.30 -2.78
N CYS A 251 1.26 -35.39 -1.95
CA CYS A 251 1.66 -34.29 -1.09
C CYS A 251 2.16 -33.08 -1.90
N ALA A 252 2.99 -33.31 -2.93
CA ALA A 252 3.46 -32.25 -3.83
C ALA A 252 2.30 -31.53 -4.55
N LEU A 253 1.28 -32.26 -4.98
CA LEU A 253 0.05 -31.68 -5.55
C LEU A 253 -0.67 -30.79 -4.53
N GLN A 254 -0.83 -31.24 -3.29
CA GLN A 254 -1.47 -30.45 -2.23
C GLN A 254 -0.72 -29.13 -1.96
N VAL A 255 0.62 -29.18 -1.91
CA VAL A 255 1.46 -27.97 -1.75
C VAL A 255 1.29 -27.03 -2.94
N THR A 256 1.21 -27.56 -4.15
CA THR A 256 1.00 -26.75 -5.35
C THR A 256 -0.38 -26.06 -5.34
N GLU A 257 -1.42 -26.77 -4.91
CA GLU A 257 -2.77 -26.21 -4.76
C GLU A 257 -2.84 -25.11 -3.69
N THR A 258 -2.16 -25.28 -2.55
CA THR A 258 -2.13 -24.25 -1.50
C THR A 258 -1.38 -23.01 -1.96
N LEU A 259 -0.25 -23.17 -2.67
CA LEU A 259 0.48 -22.06 -3.27
C LEU A 259 -0.35 -21.32 -4.32
N ALA A 260 -1.08 -22.04 -5.18
CA ALA A 260 -1.97 -21.43 -6.17
C ALA A 260 -3.12 -20.62 -5.52
N LYS A 261 -3.71 -21.14 -4.43
CA LYS A 261 -4.72 -20.40 -3.65
C LYS A 261 -4.13 -19.15 -3.00
N LEU A 262 -2.89 -19.23 -2.51
CA LEU A 262 -2.20 -18.07 -1.94
C LEU A 262 -1.96 -16.98 -2.98
N ASP A 263 -1.45 -17.31 -4.17
CA ASP A 263 -1.27 -16.35 -5.28
C ASP A 263 -2.60 -15.71 -5.68
N GLN A 264 -3.66 -16.51 -5.80
CA GLN A 264 -4.99 -15.99 -6.12
C GLN A 264 -5.52 -15.04 -5.04
N ASN A 265 -5.32 -15.36 -3.76
CA ASN A 265 -5.71 -14.48 -2.66
C ASN A 265 -4.92 -13.16 -2.70
N ILE A 266 -3.61 -13.20 -2.92
CA ILE A 266 -2.77 -11.99 -3.05
C ILE A 266 -3.29 -11.09 -4.19
N ARG A 267 -3.58 -11.68 -5.36
CA ARG A 267 -4.13 -10.93 -6.51
C ARG A 267 -5.49 -10.32 -6.23
N ASN A 268 -6.36 -11.04 -5.53
CA ASN A 268 -7.70 -10.58 -5.18
C ASN A 268 -7.67 -9.45 -4.14
N TYR A 269 -6.75 -9.50 -3.16
CA TYR A 269 -6.57 -8.41 -2.19
C TYR A 269 -5.99 -7.14 -2.81
N GLY A 270 -5.24 -7.26 -3.92
CA GLY A 270 -4.78 -6.11 -4.72
C GLY A 270 -5.90 -5.37 -5.48
N GLN A 271 -7.10 -5.96 -5.59
CA GLN A 271 -8.27 -5.31 -6.17
C GLN A 271 -9.05 -4.58 -5.07
N VAL A 272 -8.59 -3.37 -4.72
CA VAL A 272 -9.38 -2.45 -3.90
C VAL A 272 -10.71 -2.18 -4.64
N PRO A 273 -11.89 -2.43 -4.03
CA PRO A 273 -13.15 -2.04 -4.63
C PRO A 273 -13.13 -0.52 -4.77
N THR A 274 -13.12 -0.02 -6.00
CA THR A 274 -13.37 1.39 -6.25
C THR A 274 -14.77 1.69 -5.74
N ALA A 275 -14.85 2.37 -4.60
CA ALA A 275 -16.11 2.84 -4.06
C ALA A 275 -16.83 3.65 -5.15
N PRO A 276 -18.13 3.41 -5.40
CA PRO A 276 -18.87 4.20 -6.37
C PRO A 276 -18.82 5.65 -5.92
N VAL A 277 -18.27 6.51 -6.77
CA VAL A 277 -18.25 7.97 -6.59
C VAL A 277 -19.70 8.43 -6.56
N SER A 278 -20.25 8.57 -5.36
CA SER A 278 -21.52 9.23 -5.13
C SER A 278 -21.34 10.69 -5.52
N THR A 279 -21.81 11.02 -6.72
CA THR A 279 -21.93 12.38 -7.21
C THR A 279 -23.03 13.07 -6.39
N PRO A 280 -22.76 14.16 -5.68
CA PRO A 280 -23.81 14.93 -5.04
C PRO A 280 -24.66 15.60 -6.13
N MET A 281 -25.99 15.41 -6.04
CA MET A 281 -26.99 16.22 -6.77
C MET A 281 -27.07 17.61 -6.18
#